data_AF-A0A7V1LHU6-F1
#
_entry.id   AF-A0A7V1LHU6-F1
#
_cell.length_a   1.000
_cell.length_b   1.000
_cell.length_c   1.000
_cell.angle_alpha   90.00
_cell.angle_beta   90.00
_cell.angle_gamma   90.00
#
_symmetry.space_group_name_H-M   'P 1'
#
loop_
_entity.id
_entity.type
_entity.pdbx_description
1 polymer ?
#
loop_
_entity_poly.entity_id
_entity_poly.type
_entity_poly.pdbx_seq_one_letter_code
_entity_poly.pdbx_strand_id
1 'polypeptide(L)'
;MKKIQIAADQIFEKYDSFQEKSITHRRFKHSDMLKVFDKIKSGEKFNFEFVGTSVLGRELNLISIGKGKTKIFLWSQMHGNESTATMALFDIFNFFSDTSSLKEIKETILNNLTLYFLPMVNPDGAELFQRENIYNIDINRDALALQTPEGRILMESFIKIGPTFSFNLHDQGILYSAGGTNNPATLSFLAPAFNKEKSLNTKRENSMKVIGALYKVLSEYIPGCIARYSDEFEQRAYGDVFQSMGSSTILIESGGSKNDIEKQFIRKLNFTAILTALYMIADNNYEDIKLSLYEDIPYNAEKLFNTVLRNLTFKENEQNFTADIGIIMEEINTAGGSGFLQKSEIGGIGDLSTFYGYEEYNLKGYEIVPGKTYDKKFKNINELSNSMVVNLLKQGYTNVVLEETEGGDFSPLPINVFSIRNEHRKNKIKTKNSADFVISKNGKINFVVVNGFFINLSKEIDTNINGRIYH
;
A
#
# COMPACT_ATOMS: atom_id res chain seq x y z
N MET A 1 1.01 1.02 29.92
CA MET A 1 0.33 0.05 29.02
C MET A 1 -1.19 0.00 29.17
N LYS A 2 -1.79 -0.42 30.30
CA LYS A 2 -3.26 -0.58 30.41
C LYS A 2 -4.07 0.66 30.00
N LYS A 3 -3.67 1.85 30.46
CA LYS A 3 -4.30 3.14 30.09
C LYS A 3 -4.24 3.40 28.58
N ILE A 4 -3.09 3.10 27.95
CA ILE A 4 -2.88 3.25 26.51
C ILE A 4 -3.81 2.31 25.73
N GLN A 5 -3.91 1.03 26.15
CA GLN A 5 -4.81 0.07 25.52
C GLN A 5 -6.27 0.52 25.57
N ILE A 6 -6.75 0.95 26.75
CA ILE A 6 -8.14 1.42 26.91
C ILE A 6 -8.44 2.58 25.96
N ALA A 7 -7.53 3.55 25.84
CA ALA A 7 -7.71 4.67 24.91
C ALA A 7 -7.73 4.19 23.45
N ALA A 8 -6.85 3.25 23.08
CA ALA A 8 -6.82 2.69 21.75
C ALA A 8 -8.11 1.92 21.41
N ASP A 9 -8.63 1.12 22.34
CA ASP A 9 -9.87 0.36 22.16
C ASP A 9 -11.03 1.31 21.88
N GLN A 10 -11.16 2.37 22.68
CA GLN A 10 -12.17 3.41 22.49
C GLN A 10 -12.05 4.11 21.13
N ILE A 11 -10.83 4.44 20.69
CA ILE A 11 -10.56 5.06 19.38
C ILE A 11 -10.94 4.09 18.25
N PHE A 12 -10.51 2.84 18.34
CA PHE A 12 -10.73 1.82 17.31
C PHE A 12 -12.21 1.48 17.15
N GLU A 13 -12.94 1.32 18.27
CA GLU A 13 -14.37 1.03 18.28
C GLU A 13 -15.22 2.17 17.71
N LYS A 14 -14.82 3.42 17.93
CA LYS A 14 -15.57 4.61 17.48
C LYS A 14 -15.19 5.10 16.08
N TYR A 15 -14.22 4.47 15.41
CA TYR A 15 -13.71 4.89 14.10
C TYR A 15 -14.79 5.28 13.08
N ASP A 16 -15.83 4.45 12.93
CA ASP A 16 -16.84 4.63 11.88
C ASP A 16 -17.61 5.96 11.97
N SER A 17 -17.63 6.56 13.17
CA SER A 17 -18.25 7.87 13.45
C SER A 17 -17.39 9.05 12.97
N PHE A 18 -16.09 8.82 12.72
CA PHE A 18 -15.15 9.86 12.30
C PHE A 18 -14.67 9.69 10.85
N GLN A 19 -14.92 8.52 10.24
CA GLN A 19 -14.52 8.26 8.86
C GLN A 19 -15.07 9.32 7.88
N GLU A 20 -14.20 9.97 7.12
CA GLU A 20 -14.59 10.84 6.00
C GLU A 20 -15.21 10.01 4.88
N LYS A 21 -16.52 10.18 4.68
CA LYS A 21 -17.35 9.37 3.78
C LYS A 21 -17.18 9.75 2.32
N SER A 22 -16.65 10.93 2.01
CA SER A 22 -16.39 11.33 0.62
C SER A 22 -15.20 10.58 0.00
N ILE A 23 -14.30 10.03 0.81
CA ILE A 23 -13.12 9.30 0.37
C ILE A 23 -13.34 7.80 0.58
N THR A 24 -13.67 7.10 -0.49
CA THR A 24 -13.92 5.65 -0.50
C THR A 24 -12.84 4.84 -1.21
N HIS A 25 -12.01 5.51 -2.01
CA HIS A 25 -10.93 4.89 -2.79
C HIS A 25 -9.60 5.54 -2.43
N ARG A 26 -8.52 4.76 -2.46
CA ARG A 26 -7.16 5.23 -2.15
C ARG A 26 -6.60 6.17 -3.23
N ARG A 27 -7.22 6.27 -4.39
CA ARG A 27 -6.75 7.11 -5.52
C ARG A 27 -7.46 8.45 -5.64
N PHE A 28 -7.73 9.07 -4.50
CA PHE A 28 -8.33 10.41 -4.45
C PHE A 28 -7.32 11.48 -4.90
N LYS A 29 -7.84 12.62 -5.35
CA LYS A 29 -7.05 13.68 -5.98
C LYS A 29 -6.85 14.86 -5.03
N HIS A 30 -5.98 15.80 -5.40
CA HIS A 30 -5.79 17.03 -4.63
C HIS A 30 -7.11 17.80 -4.48
N SER A 31 -7.93 17.82 -5.54
CA SER A 31 -9.26 18.43 -5.51
C SER A 31 -10.24 17.77 -4.53
N ASP A 32 -10.11 16.48 -4.25
CA ASP A 32 -10.94 15.80 -3.25
C ASP A 32 -10.50 16.16 -1.83
N MET A 33 -9.19 16.28 -1.60
CA MET A 33 -8.65 16.81 -0.34
C MET A 33 -9.12 18.24 -0.08
N LEU A 34 -9.15 19.11 -1.10
CA LEU A 34 -9.65 20.49 -0.93
C LEU A 34 -11.11 20.53 -0.47
N LYS A 35 -11.97 19.64 -0.97
CA LYS A 35 -13.37 19.52 -0.48
C LYS A 35 -13.43 19.15 1.00
N VAL A 36 -12.53 18.28 1.47
CA VAL A 36 -12.41 17.96 2.90
C VAL A 36 -11.96 19.19 3.68
N PHE A 37 -11.01 19.96 3.14
CA PHE A 37 -10.51 21.19 3.79
C PHE A 37 -11.60 22.26 3.92
N ASP A 38 -12.41 22.46 2.90
CA ASP A 38 -13.51 23.44 2.94
C ASP A 38 -14.51 23.10 4.05
N LYS A 39 -14.83 21.80 4.23
CA LYS A 39 -15.69 21.31 5.30
C LYS A 39 -15.09 21.55 6.70
N ILE A 40 -13.78 21.38 6.90
CA ILE A 40 -13.18 21.55 8.23
C ILE A 40 -12.87 23.03 8.54
N LYS A 41 -12.63 23.86 7.52
CA LYS A 41 -12.49 25.33 7.67
C LYS A 41 -13.74 25.96 8.26
N SER A 42 -14.94 25.48 7.88
CA SER A 42 -16.19 26.02 8.42
C SER A 42 -16.39 25.77 9.92
N GLY A 43 -15.59 24.89 10.54
CA GLY A 43 -15.65 24.62 11.98
C GLY A 43 -14.77 25.52 12.85
N GLU A 44 -13.93 26.39 12.25
CA GLU A 44 -13.04 27.37 12.91
C GLU A 44 -12.09 26.82 14.00
N LYS A 45 -11.92 25.50 14.10
CA LYS A 45 -11.02 24.84 15.07
C LYS A 45 -9.56 24.73 14.59
N PHE A 46 -9.36 24.72 13.28
CA PHE A 46 -8.07 24.50 12.66
C PHE A 46 -7.54 25.80 12.05
N ASN A 47 -6.25 26.04 12.22
CA ASN A 47 -5.55 27.09 11.50
C ASN A 47 -4.97 26.53 10.19
N PHE A 48 -5.16 27.26 9.09
CA PHE A 48 -4.62 26.92 7.78
C PHE A 48 -3.59 27.96 7.38
N GLU A 49 -2.37 27.51 7.12
CA GLU A 49 -1.29 28.33 6.60
C GLU A 49 -0.91 27.83 5.20
N PHE A 50 -1.05 28.68 4.18
CA PHE A 50 -0.47 28.40 2.87
C PHE A 50 1.06 28.45 2.97
N VAL A 51 1.74 27.37 2.60
CA VAL A 51 3.21 27.23 2.72
C VAL A 51 3.91 27.12 1.38
N GLY A 52 3.19 27.15 0.26
CA GLY A 52 3.75 27.13 -1.09
C GLY A 52 2.95 26.25 -2.05
N THR A 53 3.55 25.95 -3.19
CA THR A 53 2.94 25.12 -4.24
C THR A 53 3.87 24.03 -4.73
N SER A 54 3.28 22.95 -5.26
CA SER A 54 4.00 21.94 -6.05
C SER A 54 4.57 22.51 -7.35
N VAL A 55 5.30 21.68 -8.09
CA VAL A 55 5.82 22.01 -9.43
C VAL A 55 4.72 22.52 -10.37
N LEU A 56 3.55 21.88 -10.39
CA LEU A 56 2.42 22.28 -11.23
C LEU A 56 1.50 23.32 -10.58
N GLY A 57 1.92 23.94 -9.48
CA GLY A 57 1.19 25.05 -8.86
C GLY A 57 0.04 24.63 -7.94
N ARG A 58 -0.04 23.36 -7.51
CA ARG A 58 -1.06 22.93 -6.54
C ARG A 58 -0.67 23.37 -5.15
N GLU A 59 -1.61 23.94 -4.41
CA GLU A 59 -1.35 24.51 -3.08
C GLU A 59 -1.01 23.44 -2.03
N LEU A 60 0.00 23.72 -1.21
CA LEU A 60 0.31 23.00 0.02
C LEU A 60 -0.07 23.87 1.21
N ASN A 61 -0.84 23.30 2.14
CA ASN A 61 -1.32 23.99 3.33
C ASN A 61 -0.86 23.24 4.59
N LEU A 62 -0.19 23.96 5.49
CA LEU A 62 0.13 23.49 6.82
C LEU A 62 -1.07 23.75 7.73
N ILE A 63 -1.63 22.68 8.29
CA ILE A 63 -2.83 22.73 9.13
C ILE A 63 -2.41 22.54 10.58
N SER A 64 -2.91 23.36 11.51
CA SER A 64 -2.59 23.21 12.94
C SER A 64 -3.79 23.29 13.87
N ILE A 65 -3.66 22.62 15.02
CA ILE A 65 -4.66 22.59 16.10
C ILE A 65 -3.99 22.30 17.45
N GLY A 66 -4.62 22.72 18.54
CA GLY A 66 -4.14 22.52 19.90
C GLY A 66 -3.36 23.71 20.42
N LYS A 67 -3.06 23.69 21.71
CA LYS A 67 -2.43 24.80 22.45
C LYS A 67 -1.31 24.35 23.38
N GLY A 68 -0.94 23.07 23.29
CA GLY A 68 0.04 22.48 24.17
C GLY A 68 1.47 22.79 23.79
N LYS A 69 2.39 22.68 24.74
CA LYS A 69 3.80 23.06 24.56
C LYS A 69 4.56 22.10 23.65
N THR A 70 4.15 20.82 23.61
CA THR A 70 4.84 19.79 22.84
C THR A 70 4.34 19.82 21.40
N LYS A 71 5.22 20.20 20.47
CA LYS A 71 4.88 20.31 19.04
C LYS A 71 5.06 18.98 18.32
N ILE A 72 4.05 18.54 17.59
CA ILE A 72 4.08 17.33 16.77
C ILE A 72 3.92 17.70 15.31
N PHE A 73 4.77 17.16 14.44
CA PHE A 73 4.65 17.33 12.99
C PHE A 73 4.29 16.01 12.32
N LEU A 74 3.26 16.01 11.48
CA LEU A 74 2.82 14.84 10.72
C LEU A 74 2.79 15.22 9.24
N TRP A 75 3.46 14.47 8.38
CA TRP A 75 3.35 14.62 6.93
C TRP A 75 3.01 13.29 6.29
N SER A 76 2.34 13.35 5.14
CA SER A 76 1.90 12.16 4.41
C SER A 76 1.97 12.37 2.91
N GLN A 77 2.01 11.27 2.15
CA GLN A 77 1.88 11.25 0.70
C GLN A 77 2.90 12.18 0.02
N MET A 78 4.15 12.14 0.51
CA MET A 78 5.31 12.67 -0.22
C MET A 78 5.66 11.78 -1.42
N HIS A 79 5.25 10.52 -1.35
CA HIS A 79 5.04 9.70 -2.54
C HIS A 79 3.55 9.76 -2.90
N GLY A 80 3.24 10.11 -4.14
CA GLY A 80 1.86 10.41 -4.56
C GLY A 80 0.91 9.20 -4.52
N ASN A 81 1.43 7.98 -4.62
CA ASN A 81 0.68 6.72 -4.57
C ASN A 81 0.51 6.15 -3.15
N GLU A 82 0.97 6.85 -2.11
CA GLU A 82 0.97 6.38 -0.72
C GLU A 82 -0.03 7.17 0.12
N SER A 83 -1.32 6.94 -0.16
CA SER A 83 -2.41 7.80 0.29
C SER A 83 -3.12 7.33 1.57
N THR A 84 -2.77 6.15 2.10
CA THR A 84 -3.53 5.49 3.18
C THR A 84 -3.57 6.33 4.44
N ALA A 85 -2.41 6.83 4.86
CA ALA A 85 -2.32 7.66 6.05
C ALA A 85 -2.94 9.05 5.83
N THR A 86 -2.92 9.59 4.62
CA THR A 86 -3.60 10.85 4.29
C THR A 86 -5.12 10.71 4.46
N MET A 87 -5.71 9.58 4.05
CA MET A 87 -7.12 9.29 4.35
C MET A 87 -7.39 9.25 5.87
N ALA A 88 -6.47 8.68 6.64
CA ALA A 88 -6.56 8.65 8.10
C ALA A 88 -6.42 10.05 8.73
N LEU A 89 -5.61 10.94 8.16
CA LEU A 89 -5.53 12.34 8.61
C LEU A 89 -6.88 13.06 8.44
N PHE A 90 -7.62 12.79 7.36
CA PHE A 90 -8.97 13.34 7.20
C PHE A 90 -9.93 12.84 8.29
N ASP A 91 -9.83 11.56 8.66
CA ASP A 91 -10.60 10.99 9.77
C ASP A 91 -10.22 11.63 11.12
N ILE A 92 -8.93 11.94 11.30
CA ILE A 92 -8.43 12.66 12.48
C ILE A 92 -8.98 14.10 12.52
N PHE A 93 -9.11 14.77 11.38
CA PHE A 93 -9.75 16.09 11.35
C PHE A 93 -11.22 16.03 11.77
N ASN A 94 -11.95 15.01 11.30
CA ASN A 94 -13.33 14.76 11.74
C ASN A 94 -13.39 14.40 13.24
N PHE A 95 -12.43 13.63 13.75
CA PHE A 95 -12.31 13.32 15.18
C PHE A 95 -12.19 14.59 16.03
N PHE A 96 -11.26 15.50 15.71
CA PHE A 96 -11.15 16.75 16.50
C PHE A 96 -12.28 17.75 16.24
N SER A 97 -12.93 17.67 15.07
CA SER A 97 -14.11 18.48 14.76
C SER A 97 -15.31 18.08 15.61
N ASP A 98 -15.52 16.77 15.84
CA ASP A 98 -16.59 16.27 16.70
C ASP A 98 -16.44 16.73 18.16
N THR A 99 -17.55 17.16 18.75
CA THR A 99 -17.65 17.64 20.14
C THR A 99 -18.30 16.63 21.08
N SER A 100 -18.87 15.53 20.56
CA SER A 100 -19.74 14.63 21.32
C SER A 100 -19.02 13.42 21.92
N SER A 101 -18.03 12.88 21.22
CA SER A 101 -17.41 11.59 21.53
C SER A 101 -15.96 11.75 21.97
N LEU A 102 -15.48 10.87 22.85
CA LEU A 102 -14.07 10.76 23.26
C LEU A 102 -13.46 12.08 23.75
N LYS A 103 -14.24 12.89 24.47
CA LYS A 103 -13.86 14.23 24.94
C LYS A 103 -12.56 14.21 25.75
N GLU A 104 -12.42 13.28 26.69
CA GLU A 104 -11.22 13.19 27.54
C GLU A 104 -9.95 12.98 26.71
N ILE A 105 -9.95 12.03 25.77
CA ILE A 105 -8.81 11.77 24.87
C ILE A 105 -8.46 13.02 24.06
N LYS A 106 -9.46 13.68 23.47
CA LYS A 106 -9.28 14.92 22.68
C LYS A 106 -8.68 16.03 23.51
N GLU A 107 -9.20 16.26 24.72
CA GLU A 107 -8.73 17.30 25.62
C GLU A 107 -7.31 17.01 26.12
N THR A 108 -6.99 15.76 26.48
CA THR A 108 -5.62 15.35 26.83
C THR A 108 -4.66 15.68 25.70
N ILE A 109 -5.00 15.33 24.46
CA ILE A 109 -4.18 15.62 23.28
C ILE A 109 -4.03 17.13 23.07
N LEU A 110 -5.13 17.87 22.92
CA LEU A 110 -5.09 19.28 22.49
C LEU A 110 -4.60 20.25 23.57
N ASN A 111 -4.68 19.88 24.85
CA ASN A 111 -4.14 20.68 25.95
C ASN A 111 -2.62 20.52 26.13
N ASN A 112 -2.06 19.35 25.77
CA ASN A 112 -0.64 19.05 25.96
C ASN A 112 0.18 19.13 24.67
N LEU A 113 -0.48 18.95 23.51
CA LEU A 113 0.16 18.99 22.20
C LEU A 113 -0.33 20.19 21.35
N THR A 114 0.57 20.67 20.49
CA THR A 114 0.20 21.45 19.29
C THR A 114 0.55 20.60 18.08
N LEU A 115 -0.46 20.26 17.29
CA LEU A 115 -0.34 19.37 16.14
C LEU A 115 -0.20 20.19 14.86
N TYR A 116 0.71 19.79 13.99
CA TYR A 116 0.93 20.36 12.67
C TYR A 116 0.84 19.24 11.64
N PHE A 117 0.03 19.42 10.61
CA PHE A 117 -0.19 18.48 9.54
C PHE A 117 0.20 19.12 8.22
N LEU A 118 1.07 18.46 7.44
CA LEU A 118 1.27 18.75 6.03
C LEU A 118 0.70 17.57 5.21
N PRO A 119 -0.63 17.51 5.02
CA PRO A 119 -1.27 16.47 4.23
C PRO A 119 -0.90 16.64 2.74
N MET A 120 -0.59 15.52 2.07
CA MET A 120 -0.28 15.47 0.63
C MET A 120 0.88 16.38 0.22
N VAL A 121 2.11 16.00 0.59
CA VAL A 121 3.33 16.73 0.20
C VAL A 121 3.54 16.71 -1.31
N ASN A 122 3.16 15.63 -2.01
CA ASN A 122 3.32 15.49 -3.46
C ASN A 122 1.95 15.43 -4.18
N PRO A 123 1.24 16.56 -4.28
CA PRO A 123 -0.07 16.57 -4.92
C PRO A 123 0.03 16.27 -6.42
N ASP A 124 1.15 16.59 -7.09
CA ASP A 124 1.34 16.31 -8.51
C ASP A 124 1.47 14.81 -8.78
N GLY A 125 2.22 14.09 -7.95
CA GLY A 125 2.30 12.63 -8.01
C GLY A 125 0.97 11.97 -7.64
N ALA A 126 0.20 12.54 -6.70
CA ALA A 126 -1.12 12.03 -6.31
C ALA A 126 -2.13 12.06 -7.46
N GLU A 127 -2.07 13.08 -8.32
CA GLU A 127 -2.92 13.15 -9.52
C GLU A 127 -2.67 11.99 -10.48
N LEU A 128 -1.46 11.45 -10.53
CA LEU A 128 -1.09 10.32 -11.39
C LEU A 128 -1.05 8.99 -10.65
N PHE A 129 -1.31 9.01 -9.33
CA PHE A 129 -1.12 7.88 -8.42
C PHE A 129 0.25 7.21 -8.63
N GLN A 130 1.31 8.04 -8.64
CA GLN A 130 2.69 7.60 -8.81
C GLN A 130 3.54 7.99 -7.60
N ARG A 131 4.69 7.34 -7.43
CA ARG A 131 5.58 7.57 -6.30
C ARG A 131 6.24 8.94 -6.38
N GLU A 132 6.88 9.23 -7.50
CA GLU A 132 7.69 10.43 -7.69
C GLU A 132 6.84 11.68 -7.98
N ASN A 133 7.45 12.86 -7.96
CA ASN A 133 6.79 14.06 -8.47
C ASN A 133 6.64 14.02 -10.01
N ILE A 134 6.10 15.08 -10.62
CA ILE A 134 5.85 15.12 -12.07
C ILE A 134 7.10 14.92 -12.95
N TYR A 135 8.30 15.17 -12.42
CA TYR A 135 9.58 14.99 -13.12
C TYR A 135 10.30 13.68 -12.76
N ASN A 136 9.61 12.74 -12.12
CA ASN A 136 10.18 11.47 -11.65
C ASN A 136 11.31 11.64 -10.61
N ILE A 137 11.26 12.72 -9.82
CA ILE A 137 12.14 12.87 -8.66
C ILE A 137 11.44 12.30 -7.43
N ASP A 138 12.09 11.32 -6.78
CA ASP A 138 11.67 10.83 -5.47
C ASP A 138 11.99 11.90 -4.40
N ILE A 139 10.94 12.57 -3.90
CA ILE A 139 11.08 13.62 -2.88
C ILE A 139 11.74 13.05 -1.62
N ASN A 140 11.51 11.79 -1.25
CA ASN A 140 12.15 11.15 -0.10
C ASN A 140 13.58 10.65 -0.39
N ARG A 141 14.19 11.10 -1.48
CA ARG A 141 15.62 10.99 -1.80
C ARG A 141 16.27 12.34 -2.08
N ASP A 142 15.59 13.42 -1.70
CA ASP A 142 15.97 14.80 -2.01
C ASP A 142 16.24 15.67 -0.75
N ALA A 143 16.25 15.09 0.46
CA ALA A 143 16.37 15.89 1.70
C ALA A 143 17.71 16.62 1.86
N LEU A 144 18.78 16.16 1.18
CA LEU A 144 20.09 16.83 1.18
C LEU A 144 20.19 17.95 0.15
N ALA A 145 19.64 17.72 -1.05
CA ALA A 145 19.81 18.61 -2.19
C ALA A 145 18.69 19.64 -2.31
N LEU A 146 17.51 19.31 -1.76
CA LEU A 146 16.32 20.16 -1.73
C LEU A 146 15.95 20.70 -3.13
N GLN A 147 16.04 19.83 -4.14
CA GLN A 147 15.83 20.17 -5.54
C GLN A 147 14.35 20.44 -5.85
N THR A 148 13.46 19.70 -5.24
CA THR A 148 12.01 19.80 -5.43
C THR A 148 11.40 20.94 -4.62
N PRO A 149 10.42 21.70 -5.16
CA PRO A 149 9.69 22.68 -4.37
C PRO A 149 8.94 22.04 -3.19
N GLU A 150 8.37 20.86 -3.39
CA GLU A 150 7.69 20.09 -2.33
C GLU A 150 8.64 19.74 -1.19
N GLY A 151 9.85 19.27 -1.52
CA GLY A 151 10.88 18.95 -0.54
C GLY A 151 11.37 20.18 0.24
N ARG A 152 11.54 21.33 -0.44
CA ARG A 152 11.88 22.60 0.25
C ARG A 152 10.80 23.01 1.24
N ILE A 153 9.53 22.99 0.82
CA ILE A 153 8.39 23.32 1.68
C ILE A 153 8.34 22.40 2.92
N LEU A 154 8.57 21.10 2.74
CA LEU A 154 8.61 20.14 3.84
C LEU A 154 9.75 20.44 4.84
N MET A 155 10.96 20.72 4.34
CA MET A 155 12.12 21.08 5.17
C MET A 155 11.90 22.40 5.93
N GLU A 156 11.43 23.44 5.24
CA GLU A 156 11.16 24.76 5.81
C GLU A 156 10.07 24.69 6.89
N SER A 157 9.02 23.92 6.64
CA SER A 157 7.96 23.66 7.63
C SER A 157 8.53 23.00 8.88
N PHE A 158 9.36 21.97 8.73
CA PHE A 158 10.01 21.30 9.87
C PHE A 158 10.88 22.25 10.69
N ILE A 159 11.75 23.02 10.02
CA ILE A 159 12.63 24.00 10.67
C ILE A 159 11.80 25.05 11.42
N LYS A 160 10.74 25.58 10.81
CA LYS A 160 9.84 26.56 11.40
C LYS A 160 9.13 26.03 12.64
N ILE A 161 8.65 24.78 12.59
CA ILE A 161 7.91 24.17 13.69
C ILE A 161 8.84 23.85 14.87
N GLY A 162 10.01 23.24 14.60
CA GLY A 162 10.88 22.66 15.61
C GLY A 162 10.19 21.56 16.43
N PRO A 163 9.71 20.47 15.80
CA PRO A 163 8.85 19.49 16.45
C PRO A 163 9.59 18.55 17.41
N THR A 164 8.97 18.23 18.54
CA THR A 164 9.49 17.24 19.51
C THR A 164 9.37 15.81 18.99
N PHE A 165 8.22 15.49 18.37
CA PHE A 165 8.00 14.25 17.63
C PHE A 165 7.53 14.54 16.21
N SER A 166 7.86 13.62 15.32
CA SER A 166 7.57 13.68 13.90
C SER A 166 6.96 12.36 13.43
N PHE A 167 5.92 12.39 12.62
CA PHE A 167 5.31 11.21 12.01
C PHE A 167 5.54 11.24 10.51
N ASN A 168 6.35 10.28 10.05
CA ASN A 168 6.58 10.02 8.63
C ASN A 168 5.60 8.96 8.14
N LEU A 169 4.62 9.35 7.34
CA LEU A 169 3.49 8.49 6.98
C LEU A 169 3.57 8.05 5.52
N HIS A 170 3.71 6.73 5.32
CA HIS A 170 3.97 6.09 4.03
C HIS A 170 3.12 4.84 3.81
N ASP A 171 3.22 4.29 2.60
CA ASP A 171 2.73 2.97 2.22
C ASP A 171 3.88 2.10 1.71
N GLN A 172 3.78 0.79 1.95
CA GLN A 172 4.71 -0.21 1.42
C GLN A 172 4.04 -1.18 0.45
N GLY A 173 4.85 -1.95 -0.26
CA GLY A 173 4.39 -3.04 -1.11
C GLY A 173 3.57 -4.07 -0.34
N ILE A 174 2.52 -4.61 -0.98
CA ILE A 174 1.64 -5.59 -0.33
C ILE A 174 2.28 -6.98 -0.14
N LEU A 175 3.43 -7.23 -0.77
CA LEU A 175 4.09 -8.54 -0.76
C LEU A 175 5.08 -8.72 0.41
N TYR A 176 5.20 -7.72 1.28
CA TYR A 176 5.91 -7.86 2.54
C TYR A 176 5.10 -8.66 3.57
N SER A 177 5.75 -9.56 4.28
CA SER A 177 5.24 -10.29 5.43
C SER A 177 5.84 -9.78 6.73
N ALA A 178 5.13 -9.99 7.85
CA ALA A 178 5.67 -9.78 9.18
C ALA A 178 6.57 -10.98 9.56
N GLY A 179 7.89 -10.77 9.50
CA GLY A 179 8.86 -11.85 9.63
C GLY A 179 8.72 -12.92 8.55
N GLY A 180 9.18 -14.13 8.83
CA GLY A 180 9.09 -15.29 7.91
C GLY A 180 7.71 -15.98 7.89
N THR A 181 6.63 -15.24 8.16
CA THR A 181 5.27 -15.80 8.29
C THR A 181 4.44 -15.60 7.02
N ASN A 182 3.24 -16.19 6.98
CA ASN A 182 2.25 -15.97 5.94
C ASN A 182 1.38 -14.72 6.17
N ASN A 183 1.61 -13.98 7.26
CA ASN A 183 0.87 -12.77 7.55
C ASN A 183 1.48 -11.59 6.80
N PRO A 184 0.68 -10.81 6.05
CA PRO A 184 1.11 -9.53 5.50
C PRO A 184 1.66 -8.61 6.60
N ALA A 185 2.71 -7.87 6.27
CA ALA A 185 3.11 -6.70 7.04
C ALA A 185 2.09 -5.58 6.80
N THR A 186 0.92 -5.67 7.46
CA THR A 186 -0.17 -4.71 7.31
C THR A 186 0.26 -3.32 7.79
N LEU A 187 1.01 -3.27 8.89
CA LEU A 187 1.74 -2.08 9.32
C LEU A 187 3.22 -2.42 9.54
N SER A 188 4.12 -1.58 9.04
CA SER A 188 5.51 -1.61 9.46
C SER A 188 5.87 -0.29 10.15
N PHE A 189 6.74 -0.37 11.16
CA PHE A 189 7.24 0.80 11.87
C PHE A 189 8.75 0.95 11.70
N LEU A 190 9.26 2.17 11.91
CA LEU A 190 10.69 2.42 12.07
C LEU A 190 10.91 3.64 12.97
N ALA A 191 11.86 3.52 13.90
CA ALA A 191 12.55 4.66 14.50
C ALA A 191 13.81 4.92 13.65
N PRO A 192 13.81 5.95 12.76
CA PRO A 192 14.89 6.16 11.81
C PRO A 192 16.26 6.25 12.49
N ALA A 193 17.30 5.81 11.79
CA ALA A 193 18.66 6.07 12.24
C ALA A 193 18.98 7.56 12.05
N PHE A 194 19.85 8.11 12.90
CA PHE A 194 20.34 9.49 12.75
C PHE A 194 21.78 9.56 12.25
N ASN A 195 22.44 8.41 12.10
CA ASN A 195 23.80 8.25 11.64
C ASN A 195 24.01 6.83 11.07
N LYS A 196 25.14 6.63 10.38
CA LYS A 196 25.48 5.34 9.76
C LYS A 196 25.71 4.22 10.77
N GLU A 197 26.18 4.57 11.97
CA GLU A 197 26.44 3.65 13.07
C GLU A 197 25.15 3.15 13.74
N LYS A 198 23.98 3.70 13.38
CA LYS A 198 22.69 3.38 13.98
C LYS A 198 22.73 3.50 15.50
N SER A 199 23.40 4.57 15.98
CA SER A 199 23.54 4.81 17.41
C SER A 199 22.19 5.09 18.07
N LEU A 200 22.15 4.97 19.39
CA LEU A 200 21.00 5.38 20.20
C LEU A 200 21.29 6.73 20.86
N ASN A 201 20.28 7.60 20.79
CA ASN A 201 20.19 8.82 21.58
C ASN A 201 18.77 8.92 22.14
N THR A 202 18.54 9.83 23.08
CA THR A 202 17.23 9.97 23.72
C THR A 202 16.09 10.20 22.71
N LYS A 203 16.34 10.88 21.59
CA LYS A 203 15.31 11.12 20.56
C LYS A 203 14.90 9.82 19.86
N ARG A 204 15.88 9.00 19.47
CA ARG A 204 15.60 7.71 18.81
C ARG A 204 14.99 6.71 19.78
N GLU A 205 15.47 6.69 21.03
CA GLU A 205 14.89 5.88 22.10
C GLU A 205 13.41 6.24 22.35
N ASN A 206 13.06 7.53 22.35
CA ASN A 206 11.67 7.96 22.48
C ASN A 206 10.79 7.45 21.33
N SER A 207 11.26 7.52 20.09
CA SER A 207 10.56 6.92 18.94
C SER A 207 10.37 5.41 19.11
N MET A 208 11.43 4.70 19.50
CA MET A 208 11.38 3.25 19.74
C MET A 208 10.38 2.89 20.85
N LYS A 209 10.33 3.66 21.94
CA LYS A 209 9.38 3.47 23.04
C LYS A 209 7.93 3.63 22.58
N VAL A 210 7.63 4.69 21.82
CA VAL A 210 6.28 4.88 21.25
C VAL A 210 5.92 3.72 20.33
N ILE A 211 6.83 3.33 19.42
CA ILE A 211 6.60 2.22 18.49
C ILE A 211 6.41 0.89 19.23
N GLY A 212 7.22 0.59 20.25
CA GLY A 212 7.07 -0.63 21.05
C GLY A 212 5.71 -0.71 21.77
N ALA A 213 5.20 0.42 22.26
CA ALA A 213 3.86 0.48 22.81
C ALA A 213 2.78 0.29 21.72
N LEU A 214 2.93 0.91 20.56
CA LEU A 214 2.02 0.74 19.42
C LEU A 214 1.98 -0.71 18.93
N TYR A 215 3.14 -1.37 18.83
CA TYR A 215 3.22 -2.79 18.48
C TYR A 215 2.38 -3.63 19.43
N LYS A 216 2.55 -3.44 20.75
CA LYS A 216 1.79 -4.21 21.73
C LYS A 216 0.29 -3.95 21.64
N VAL A 217 -0.11 -2.69 21.45
CA VAL A 217 -1.53 -2.30 21.37
C VAL A 217 -2.19 -2.81 20.09
N LEU A 218 -1.57 -2.57 18.94
CA LEU A 218 -2.14 -2.88 17.64
C LEU A 218 -2.13 -4.39 17.34
N SER A 219 -1.26 -5.16 18.01
CA SER A 219 -1.25 -6.62 17.92
C SER A 219 -2.55 -7.27 18.41
N GLU A 220 -3.36 -6.57 19.22
CA GLU A 220 -4.69 -7.06 19.61
C GLU A 220 -5.71 -6.95 18.45
N TYR A 221 -5.49 -6.05 17.49
CA TYR A 221 -6.36 -5.88 16.31
C TYR A 221 -5.86 -6.64 15.08
N ILE A 222 -4.53 -6.73 14.92
CA ILE A 222 -3.87 -7.36 13.77
C ILE A 222 -2.70 -8.27 14.22
N PRO A 223 -3.00 -9.36 14.96
CA PRO A 223 -1.99 -10.22 15.56
C PRO A 223 -1.05 -10.80 14.50
N GLY A 224 0.24 -10.56 14.67
CA GLY A 224 1.27 -11.08 13.76
C GLY A 224 1.32 -10.41 12.39
N CYS A 225 0.67 -9.26 12.18
CA CYS A 225 0.73 -8.49 10.94
C CYS A 225 1.49 -7.15 11.08
N ILE A 226 2.29 -7.00 12.14
CA ILE A 226 3.11 -5.82 12.39
C ILE A 226 4.59 -6.18 12.23
N ALA A 227 5.32 -5.35 11.51
CA ALA A 227 6.75 -5.52 11.27
C ALA A 227 7.55 -4.25 11.53
N ARG A 228 8.86 -4.35 11.38
CA ARG A 228 9.82 -3.24 11.41
C ARG A 228 10.57 -3.16 10.09
N TYR A 229 10.78 -1.96 9.58
CA TYR A 229 11.64 -1.73 8.42
C TYR A 229 13.13 -1.82 8.76
N SER A 230 13.97 -2.05 7.75
CA SER A 230 15.41 -1.86 7.90
C SER A 230 15.71 -0.44 8.41
N ASP A 231 16.59 -0.34 9.39
CA ASP A 231 17.09 0.92 9.94
C ASP A 231 18.41 1.36 9.29
N GLU A 232 18.65 0.93 8.06
CA GLU A 232 19.74 1.45 7.25
C GLU A 232 19.59 2.97 7.05
N PHE A 233 20.66 3.70 7.36
CA PHE A 233 20.65 5.15 7.31
C PHE A 233 20.71 5.66 5.86
N GLU A 234 19.65 6.35 5.43
CA GLU A 234 19.56 7.04 4.15
C GLU A 234 19.55 8.54 4.41
N GLN A 235 20.72 9.15 4.36
CA GLN A 235 20.94 10.58 4.60
C GLN A 235 20.11 11.51 3.70
N ARG A 236 19.53 11.01 2.59
CA ARG A 236 18.65 11.77 1.70
C ARG A 236 17.16 11.63 2.00
N ALA A 237 16.77 10.79 2.96
CA ALA A 237 15.39 10.60 3.39
C ALA A 237 15.02 11.59 4.49
N TYR A 238 13.81 12.14 4.42
CA TYR A 238 13.36 13.16 5.37
C TYR A 238 13.21 12.62 6.79
N GLY A 239 12.80 11.35 6.94
CA GLY A 239 12.69 10.71 8.25
C GLY A 239 14.01 10.70 9.02
N ASP A 240 15.07 10.25 8.35
CA ASP A 240 16.45 10.19 8.87
C ASP A 240 16.99 11.59 9.15
N VAL A 241 16.84 12.52 8.20
CA VAL A 241 17.30 13.90 8.37
C VAL A 241 16.62 14.59 9.55
N PHE A 242 15.30 14.46 9.68
CA PHE A 242 14.56 15.05 10.81
C PHE A 242 14.90 14.40 12.15
N GLN A 243 15.21 13.10 12.15
CA GLN A 243 15.74 12.41 13.31
C GLN A 243 17.13 12.97 13.70
N SER A 244 18.03 13.16 12.73
CA SER A 244 19.36 13.77 12.92
C SER A 244 19.29 15.23 13.38
N MET A 245 18.26 15.96 12.97
CA MET A 245 18.01 17.34 13.41
C MET A 245 17.33 17.43 14.79
N GLY A 246 17.11 16.30 15.48
CA GLY A 246 16.71 16.26 16.88
C GLY A 246 15.22 16.05 17.15
N SER A 247 14.43 15.69 16.13
CA SER A 247 13.06 15.24 16.33
C SER A 247 13.02 13.74 16.68
N SER A 248 12.08 13.33 17.51
CA SER A 248 11.79 11.90 17.73
C SER A 248 10.86 11.45 16.59
N THR A 249 11.43 10.94 15.51
CA THR A 249 10.69 10.58 14.30
C THR A 249 10.19 9.14 14.35
N ILE A 250 8.93 8.94 14.00
CA ILE A 250 8.25 7.65 13.92
C ILE A 250 7.77 7.49 12.48
N LEU A 251 8.20 6.43 11.83
CA LEU A 251 7.72 6.07 10.50
C LEU A 251 6.63 4.99 10.62
N ILE A 252 5.55 5.16 9.87
CA ILE A 252 4.44 4.21 9.74
C ILE A 252 4.26 3.90 8.25
N GLU A 253 4.28 2.62 7.90
CA GLU A 253 4.18 2.11 6.54
C GLU A 253 2.97 1.20 6.40
N SER A 254 2.07 1.59 5.50
CA SER A 254 0.82 0.88 5.23
C SER A 254 1.00 -0.17 4.15
N GLY A 255 1.05 -1.45 4.52
CA GLY A 255 1.27 -2.55 3.58
C GLY A 255 -0.01 -3.10 2.97
N GLY A 256 -0.15 -4.43 3.03
CA GLY A 256 -1.32 -5.13 2.52
C GLY A 256 -2.16 -5.78 3.62
N SER A 257 -3.43 -5.96 3.31
CA SER A 257 -4.38 -6.75 4.09
C SER A 257 -5.31 -7.49 3.13
N LYS A 258 -5.73 -8.70 3.50
CA LYS A 258 -6.60 -9.52 2.65
C LYS A 258 -7.93 -8.80 2.40
N ASN A 259 -8.36 -8.77 1.15
CA ASN A 259 -9.61 -8.13 0.71
C ASN A 259 -9.74 -6.62 1.01
N ASP A 260 -8.62 -5.90 1.17
CA ASP A 260 -8.61 -4.46 1.47
C ASP A 260 -7.89 -3.65 0.38
N ILE A 261 -8.34 -3.79 -0.87
CA ILE A 261 -7.72 -3.11 -2.03
C ILE A 261 -7.71 -1.59 -1.81
N GLU A 262 -8.82 -1.00 -1.40
CA GLU A 262 -8.88 0.45 -1.14
C GLU A 262 -8.28 0.86 0.21
N LYS A 263 -7.60 -0.05 0.91
CA LYS A 263 -6.90 0.16 2.18
C LYS A 263 -7.77 0.82 3.26
N GLN A 264 -9.08 0.54 3.29
CA GLN A 264 -10.01 1.14 4.25
C GLN A 264 -9.83 0.55 5.65
N PHE A 265 -9.51 -0.74 5.77
CA PHE A 265 -9.15 -1.30 7.07
C PHE A 265 -7.79 -0.77 7.55
N ILE A 266 -6.81 -0.64 6.65
CA ILE A 266 -5.50 -0.08 6.99
C ILE A 266 -5.58 1.41 7.33
N ARG A 267 -6.49 2.17 6.70
CA ARG A 267 -6.84 3.56 7.09
C ARG A 267 -7.33 3.63 8.53
N LYS A 268 -8.24 2.73 8.94
CA LYS A 268 -8.68 2.62 10.35
C LYS A 268 -7.52 2.32 11.31
N LEU A 269 -6.59 1.46 10.91
CA LEU A 269 -5.41 1.15 11.70
C LEU A 269 -4.47 2.35 11.83
N ASN A 270 -4.23 3.10 10.75
CA ASN A 270 -3.45 4.34 10.79
C ASN A 270 -4.10 5.39 11.72
N PHE A 271 -5.42 5.59 11.60
CA PHE A 271 -6.18 6.48 12.49
C PHE A 271 -5.97 6.11 13.96
N THR A 272 -6.10 4.81 14.27
CA THR A 272 -5.94 4.28 15.63
C THR A 272 -4.50 4.42 16.11
N ALA A 273 -3.52 4.07 15.28
CA ALA A 273 -2.10 4.15 15.60
C ALA A 273 -1.66 5.58 15.91
N ILE A 274 -2.01 6.52 15.02
CA ILE A 274 -1.64 7.94 15.17
C ILE A 274 -2.29 8.53 16.43
N LEU A 275 -3.60 8.38 16.62
CA LEU A 275 -4.27 8.95 17.81
C LEU A 275 -3.81 8.31 19.12
N THR A 276 -3.52 7.01 19.13
CA THR A 276 -2.95 6.33 20.30
C THR A 276 -1.55 6.84 20.63
N ALA A 277 -0.71 7.07 19.60
CA ALA A 277 0.61 7.67 19.74
C ALA A 277 0.52 9.10 20.28
N LEU A 278 -0.37 9.93 19.73
CA LEU A 278 -0.60 11.28 20.21
C LEU A 278 -1.08 11.29 21.67
N TYR A 279 -2.01 10.41 22.04
CA TYR A 279 -2.49 10.31 23.42
C TYR A 279 -1.38 9.91 24.40
N MET A 280 -0.55 8.92 24.06
CA MET A 280 0.54 8.50 24.94
C MET A 280 1.66 9.54 25.05
N ILE A 281 1.93 10.31 23.98
CA ILE A 281 2.89 11.42 23.98
C ILE A 281 2.34 12.58 24.83
N ALA A 282 1.05 12.91 24.68
CA ALA A 282 0.39 13.96 25.45
C ALA A 282 0.44 13.72 26.96
N ASP A 283 0.38 12.45 27.38
CA ASP A 283 0.37 12.03 28.78
C ASP A 283 1.76 11.56 29.27
N ASN A 284 2.81 11.67 28.43
CA ASN A 284 4.18 11.17 28.66
C ASN A 284 4.29 9.67 29.04
N ASN A 285 3.23 8.88 28.84
CA ASN A 285 3.19 7.46 29.20
C ASN A 285 4.21 6.59 28.45
N TYR A 286 4.78 7.11 27.35
CA TYR A 286 5.81 6.39 26.60
C TYR A 286 7.14 6.30 27.37
N GLU A 287 7.41 7.18 28.33
CA GLU A 287 8.70 7.24 29.04
C GLU A 287 9.01 5.93 29.80
N ASP A 288 7.97 5.31 30.36
CA ASP A 288 8.03 4.05 31.12
C ASP A 288 8.07 2.79 30.23
N ILE A 289 8.03 2.96 28.91
CA ILE A 289 8.03 1.83 27.98
C ILE A 289 9.44 1.27 27.84
N LYS A 290 9.55 -0.06 27.93
CA LYS A 290 10.80 -0.79 27.73
C LYS A 290 11.18 -0.82 26.25
N LEU A 291 12.44 -0.53 25.95
CA LEU A 291 12.99 -0.60 24.58
C LEU A 291 12.88 -2.01 23.97
N SER A 292 12.91 -3.07 24.80
CA SER A 292 12.78 -4.44 24.33
C SER A 292 11.51 -4.70 23.52
N LEU A 293 10.42 -3.97 23.78
CA LEU A 293 9.18 -4.11 22.99
C LEU A 293 9.36 -3.71 21.53
N TYR A 294 10.29 -2.79 21.23
CA TYR A 294 10.65 -2.43 19.86
C TYR A 294 11.55 -3.50 19.21
N GLU A 295 12.36 -4.18 20.01
CA GLU A 295 13.24 -5.27 19.57
C GLU A 295 12.46 -6.55 19.28
N ASP A 296 11.33 -6.76 19.96
CA ASP A 296 10.40 -7.86 19.74
C ASP A 296 9.63 -7.78 18.40
N ILE A 297 9.70 -6.64 17.71
CA ILE A 297 9.04 -6.46 16.41
C ILE A 297 9.85 -7.17 15.33
N PRO A 298 9.26 -8.14 14.58
CA PRO A 298 9.98 -8.82 13.52
C PRO A 298 10.27 -7.85 12.37
N TYR A 299 11.39 -8.05 11.67
CA TYR A 299 11.63 -7.32 10.43
C TYR A 299 10.63 -7.75 9.34
N ASN A 300 10.32 -6.83 8.42
CA ASN A 300 9.59 -7.20 7.21
C ASN A 300 10.41 -8.14 6.32
N ALA A 301 9.73 -9.03 5.59
CA ALA A 301 10.38 -9.95 4.66
C ALA A 301 9.57 -10.08 3.36
N GLU A 302 10.23 -10.36 2.25
CA GLU A 302 9.56 -10.60 0.96
C GLU A 302 9.21 -12.08 0.83
N LYS A 303 8.13 -12.50 1.49
CA LYS A 303 7.68 -13.90 1.52
C LYS A 303 6.32 -14.14 0.86
N LEU A 304 5.67 -13.11 0.35
CA LEU A 304 4.31 -13.23 -0.21
C LEU A 304 4.27 -13.15 -1.73
N PHE A 305 3.31 -13.88 -2.29
CA PHE A 305 2.81 -13.76 -3.65
C PHE A 305 1.33 -13.36 -3.61
N ASN A 306 0.78 -12.83 -4.70
CA ASN A 306 -0.67 -12.61 -4.80
C ASN A 306 -1.40 -13.95 -4.82
N THR A 307 -0.85 -14.95 -5.51
CA THR A 307 -1.40 -16.32 -5.54
C THR A 307 -0.28 -17.33 -5.52
N VAL A 308 -0.44 -18.42 -4.75
CA VAL A 308 0.42 -19.60 -4.84
C VAL A 308 -0.40 -20.83 -5.25
N LEU A 309 0.01 -21.46 -6.33
CA LEU A 309 -0.56 -22.71 -6.83
C LEU A 309 0.36 -23.86 -6.42
N ARG A 310 -0.12 -24.69 -5.49
CA ARG A 310 0.69 -25.75 -4.86
C ARG A 310 0.57 -27.07 -5.59
N ASN A 311 1.65 -27.85 -5.61
CA ASN A 311 1.66 -29.26 -6.01
C ASN A 311 1.19 -29.54 -7.46
N LEU A 312 1.53 -28.67 -8.40
CA LEU A 312 1.21 -28.87 -9.81
C LEU A 312 2.15 -29.90 -10.45
N THR A 313 1.61 -30.79 -11.27
CA THR A 313 2.39 -31.75 -12.05
C THR A 313 2.80 -31.13 -13.39
N PHE A 314 4.11 -31.06 -13.63
CA PHE A 314 4.70 -30.69 -14.91
C PHE A 314 5.07 -31.95 -15.68
N LYS A 315 4.77 -31.95 -16.97
CA LYS A 315 5.12 -33.05 -17.88
C LYS A 315 5.83 -32.48 -19.10
N GLU A 316 7.03 -32.97 -19.37
CA GLU A 316 7.80 -32.63 -20.57
C GLU A 316 8.52 -33.90 -21.05
N ASN A 317 8.24 -34.33 -22.27
CA ASN A 317 8.70 -35.63 -22.79
C ASN A 317 8.33 -36.79 -21.84
N GLU A 318 9.29 -37.62 -21.44
CA GLU A 318 9.11 -38.74 -20.51
C GLU A 318 9.33 -38.34 -19.02
N GLN A 319 9.59 -37.06 -18.74
CA GLN A 319 9.88 -36.57 -17.40
C GLN A 319 8.65 -35.91 -16.77
N ASN A 320 8.37 -36.29 -15.52
CA ASN A 320 7.30 -35.72 -14.72
C ASN A 320 7.84 -35.27 -13.36
N PHE A 321 7.50 -34.05 -12.94
CA PHE A 321 7.86 -33.55 -11.60
C PHE A 321 6.73 -32.71 -11.03
N THR A 322 6.77 -32.50 -9.71
CA THR A 322 5.82 -31.64 -9.00
C THR A 322 6.52 -30.36 -8.57
N ALA A 323 5.85 -29.22 -8.73
CA ALA A 323 6.34 -27.93 -8.25
C ALA A 323 5.19 -26.98 -7.91
N ASP A 324 5.50 -25.93 -7.17
CA ASP A 324 4.61 -24.81 -6.89
C ASP A 324 4.85 -23.68 -7.92
N ILE A 325 3.84 -22.82 -8.10
CA ILE A 325 3.94 -21.57 -8.85
C ILE A 325 3.49 -20.41 -7.98
N GLY A 326 4.34 -19.39 -7.85
CA GLY A 326 4.02 -18.10 -7.25
C GLY A 326 3.71 -17.07 -8.32
N ILE A 327 2.59 -16.38 -8.20
CA ILE A 327 2.12 -15.34 -9.13
C ILE A 327 2.14 -13.99 -8.42
N ILE A 328 2.79 -13.02 -9.05
CA ILE A 328 2.81 -11.61 -8.66
C ILE A 328 1.87 -10.86 -9.58
N MET A 329 1.09 -9.94 -9.01
CA MET A 329 0.20 -9.03 -9.72
C MET A 329 0.61 -7.60 -9.41
N GLU A 330 0.85 -6.83 -10.47
CA GLU A 330 1.14 -5.41 -10.45
C GLU A 330 -0.10 -4.63 -10.89
N GLU A 331 -0.38 -3.51 -10.24
CA GLU A 331 -1.42 -2.58 -10.68
C GLU A 331 -0.81 -1.54 -11.62
N ILE A 332 -1.36 -1.44 -12.83
CA ILE A 332 -0.98 -0.45 -13.83
C ILE A 332 -2.07 0.61 -13.89
N ASN A 333 -1.70 1.86 -13.60
CA ASN A 333 -2.63 2.98 -13.61
C ASN A 333 -3.24 3.18 -15.00
N THR A 334 -4.56 3.41 -15.04
CA THR A 334 -5.22 3.89 -16.26
C THR A 334 -4.86 5.35 -16.50
N ALA A 335 -5.10 5.84 -17.72
CA ALA A 335 -4.96 7.27 -18.03
C ALA A 335 -5.72 8.13 -16.99
N GLY A 336 -5.05 9.15 -16.45
CA GLY A 336 -5.58 10.02 -15.39
C GLY A 336 -5.49 9.46 -13.96
N GLY A 337 -5.00 8.23 -13.77
CA GLY A 337 -4.69 7.68 -12.44
C GLY A 337 -5.89 7.46 -11.51
N SER A 338 -7.11 7.36 -12.03
CA SER A 338 -8.33 7.10 -11.24
C SER A 338 -8.66 5.62 -11.10
N GLY A 339 -8.21 4.76 -12.02
CA GLY A 339 -8.40 3.32 -12.00
C GLY A 339 -7.11 2.56 -12.35
N PHE A 340 -7.17 1.23 -12.34
CA PHE A 340 -6.04 0.37 -12.73
C PHE A 340 -6.50 -0.85 -13.50
N LEU A 341 -5.54 -1.42 -14.20
CA LEU A 341 -5.59 -2.76 -14.76
C LEU A 341 -4.50 -3.58 -14.06
N GLN A 342 -4.62 -4.90 -14.07
CA GLN A 342 -3.61 -5.76 -13.49
C GLN A 342 -2.69 -6.35 -14.54
N LYS A 343 -1.45 -6.60 -14.15
CA LYS A 343 -0.44 -7.25 -14.96
C LYS A 343 0.26 -8.30 -14.11
N SER A 344 0.27 -9.53 -14.59
CA SER A 344 0.92 -10.62 -13.87
C SER A 344 2.36 -10.88 -14.28
N GLU A 345 3.06 -11.52 -13.34
CA GLU A 345 4.34 -12.19 -13.55
C GLU A 345 4.36 -13.50 -12.75
N ILE A 346 4.94 -14.55 -13.32
CA ILE A 346 5.36 -15.73 -12.57
C ILE A 346 6.61 -15.34 -11.76
N GLY A 347 6.42 -15.09 -10.47
CA GLY A 347 7.48 -14.68 -9.56
C GLY A 347 8.35 -15.83 -9.06
N GLY A 348 7.83 -17.05 -9.05
CA GLY A 348 8.57 -18.24 -8.60
C GLY A 348 8.00 -19.55 -9.14
N ILE A 349 8.88 -20.53 -9.38
CA ILE A 349 8.53 -21.91 -9.72
C ILE A 349 9.47 -22.84 -8.95
N GLY A 350 8.94 -23.90 -8.34
CA GLY A 350 9.74 -24.92 -7.66
C GLY A 350 9.26 -25.17 -6.24
N ASP A 351 10.21 -25.29 -5.30
CA ASP A 351 9.93 -25.38 -3.88
C ASP A 351 9.64 -23.99 -3.32
N LEU A 352 8.35 -23.70 -3.10
CA LEU A 352 7.89 -22.46 -2.48
C LEU A 352 7.44 -22.70 -1.02
N SER A 353 7.89 -23.76 -0.36
CA SER A 353 7.44 -24.16 0.99
C SER A 353 7.69 -23.09 2.07
N THR A 354 8.63 -22.17 1.84
CA THR A 354 8.93 -21.03 2.74
C THR A 354 8.33 -19.69 2.27
N PHE A 355 7.48 -19.72 1.25
CA PHE A 355 6.76 -18.57 0.71
C PHE A 355 5.26 -18.81 0.81
N TYR A 356 4.46 -17.76 0.74
CA TYR A 356 3.02 -17.83 0.97
C TYR A 356 2.24 -16.98 -0.03
N GLY A 357 0.94 -17.25 -0.17
CA GLY A 357 0.05 -16.48 -1.04
C GLY A 357 -1.03 -15.76 -0.24
N TYR A 358 -1.48 -14.59 -0.73
CA TYR A 358 -2.77 -14.04 -0.31
C TYR A 358 -3.92 -15.03 -0.58
N GLU A 359 -3.81 -15.71 -1.72
CA GLU A 359 -4.59 -16.89 -2.07
C GLU A 359 -3.67 -18.09 -2.31
N GLU A 360 -4.06 -19.25 -1.79
CA GLU A 360 -3.33 -20.51 -2.00
C GLU A 360 -4.27 -21.63 -2.44
N TYR A 361 -3.86 -22.38 -3.46
CA TYR A 361 -4.65 -23.47 -4.03
C TYR A 361 -3.82 -24.75 -4.06
N ASN A 362 -4.28 -25.79 -3.37
CA ASN A 362 -3.67 -27.12 -3.47
C ASN A 362 -4.17 -27.86 -4.70
N LEU A 363 -3.29 -28.05 -5.68
CA LEU A 363 -3.60 -28.62 -6.98
C LEU A 363 -2.91 -29.98 -7.18
N LYS A 364 -2.74 -30.74 -6.09
CA LYS A 364 -2.19 -32.10 -6.15
C LYS A 364 -2.99 -32.98 -7.14
N GLY A 365 -2.25 -33.58 -8.07
CA GLY A 365 -2.80 -34.42 -9.14
C GLY A 365 -3.46 -33.64 -10.29
N TYR A 366 -3.30 -32.33 -10.34
CA TYR A 366 -3.56 -31.53 -11.52
C TYR A 366 -2.28 -31.32 -12.32
N GLU A 367 -2.44 -31.27 -13.64
CA GLU A 367 -1.38 -31.07 -14.61
C GLU A 367 -1.46 -29.64 -15.15
N ILE A 368 -0.31 -28.99 -15.31
CA ILE A 368 -0.20 -27.65 -15.87
C ILE A 368 0.41 -27.70 -17.28
N VAL A 369 -0.18 -26.96 -18.20
CA VAL A 369 0.35 -26.77 -19.57
C VAL A 369 0.22 -25.31 -20.01
N PRO A 370 1.11 -24.78 -20.86
CA PRO A 370 0.97 -23.42 -21.39
C PRO A 370 -0.38 -23.21 -22.08
N GLY A 371 -0.96 -22.03 -21.91
CA GLY A 371 -2.22 -21.67 -22.56
C GLY A 371 -2.06 -21.55 -24.07
N LYS A 372 -3.08 -21.96 -24.81
CA LYS A 372 -3.05 -21.96 -26.29
C LYS A 372 -3.52 -20.63 -26.86
N THR A 373 -3.08 -20.35 -28.08
CA THR A 373 -3.63 -19.27 -28.92
C THR A 373 -4.65 -19.87 -29.87
N TYR A 374 -5.81 -19.23 -30.02
CA TYR A 374 -6.83 -19.65 -30.98
C TYR A 374 -6.44 -19.27 -32.41
N ASP A 375 -6.48 -20.23 -33.33
CA ASP A 375 -5.94 -20.06 -34.69
C ASP A 375 -6.74 -19.07 -35.55
N LYS A 376 -8.04 -18.90 -35.27
CA LYS A 376 -8.88 -17.93 -36.00
C LYS A 376 -8.46 -16.51 -35.62
N LYS A 377 -8.18 -15.71 -36.65
CA LYS A 377 -7.95 -14.27 -36.54
C LYS A 377 -9.28 -13.53 -36.50
N PHE A 378 -9.34 -12.49 -35.68
CA PHE A 378 -10.47 -11.57 -35.61
C PHE A 378 -10.01 -10.21 -36.07
N LYS A 379 -10.93 -9.42 -36.64
CA LYS A 379 -10.57 -8.09 -37.08
C LYS A 379 -10.15 -7.20 -35.90
N ASN A 380 -10.99 -7.15 -34.87
CA ASN A 380 -10.76 -6.38 -33.65
C ASN A 380 -11.52 -6.99 -32.46
N ILE A 381 -11.37 -6.38 -31.28
CA ILE A 381 -11.90 -6.91 -30.01
C ILE A 381 -13.44 -7.01 -30.00
N ASN A 382 -14.15 -6.21 -30.80
CA ASN A 382 -15.61 -6.19 -30.82
C ASN A 382 -16.24 -7.45 -31.42
N GLU A 383 -15.45 -8.27 -32.13
CA GLU A 383 -15.90 -9.59 -32.61
C GLU A 383 -15.93 -10.65 -31.50
N LEU A 384 -15.39 -10.34 -30.31
CA LEU A 384 -15.33 -11.25 -29.17
C LEU A 384 -16.46 -10.95 -28.17
N SER A 385 -17.48 -11.81 -28.15
CA SER A 385 -18.47 -11.77 -27.07
C SER A 385 -17.97 -12.47 -25.81
N ASN A 386 -18.47 -12.08 -24.63
CA ASN A 386 -18.17 -12.78 -23.36
C ASN A 386 -18.44 -14.28 -23.45
N SER A 387 -19.56 -14.68 -24.06
CA SER A 387 -19.90 -16.11 -24.23
C SER A 387 -18.88 -16.86 -25.08
N MET A 388 -18.35 -16.20 -26.13
CA MET A 388 -17.31 -16.76 -26.97
C MET A 388 -16.01 -16.92 -26.19
N VAL A 389 -15.60 -15.89 -25.43
CA VAL A 389 -14.40 -15.94 -24.59
C VAL A 389 -14.49 -17.08 -23.57
N VAL A 390 -15.61 -17.22 -22.87
CA VAL A 390 -15.84 -18.32 -21.91
C VAL A 390 -15.68 -19.68 -22.60
N ASN A 391 -16.21 -19.85 -23.81
CA ASN A 391 -16.09 -21.10 -24.57
C ASN A 391 -14.66 -21.38 -25.03
N LEU A 392 -13.89 -20.34 -25.38
CA LEU A 392 -12.46 -20.46 -25.73
C LEU A 392 -11.64 -20.89 -24.51
N LEU A 393 -11.86 -20.27 -23.35
CA LEU A 393 -11.20 -20.64 -22.09
C LEU A 393 -11.47 -22.11 -21.72
N LYS A 394 -12.72 -22.58 -21.88
CA LYS A 394 -13.09 -24.00 -21.65
C LYS A 394 -12.36 -24.99 -22.55
N GLN A 395 -11.88 -24.53 -23.71
CA GLN A 395 -11.08 -25.33 -24.65
C GLN A 395 -9.56 -25.17 -24.41
N GLY A 396 -9.16 -24.34 -23.44
CA GLY A 396 -7.76 -24.11 -23.09
C GLY A 396 -7.07 -23.01 -23.90
N TYR A 397 -7.84 -22.18 -24.61
CA TYR A 397 -7.32 -21.00 -25.29
C TYR A 397 -7.29 -19.83 -24.32
N THR A 398 -6.10 -19.32 -24.03
CA THR A 398 -5.88 -18.14 -23.18
C THR A 398 -5.59 -16.88 -24.00
N ASN A 399 -5.36 -17.04 -25.32
CA ASN A 399 -5.03 -15.94 -26.21
C ASN A 399 -5.81 -16.06 -27.53
N VAL A 400 -6.06 -14.92 -28.15
CA VAL A 400 -6.59 -14.78 -29.53
C VAL A 400 -5.69 -13.86 -30.35
N VAL A 401 -5.82 -13.91 -31.68
CA VAL A 401 -5.10 -13.02 -32.59
C VAL A 401 -6.03 -11.96 -33.15
N LEU A 402 -5.66 -10.69 -33.01
CA LEU A 402 -6.36 -9.56 -33.63
C LEU A 402 -5.53 -8.96 -34.77
N GLU A 403 -6.18 -8.64 -35.88
CA GLU A 403 -5.58 -7.89 -37.00
C GLU A 403 -5.34 -6.43 -36.61
N GLU A 404 -6.31 -5.83 -35.94
CA GLU A 404 -6.29 -4.46 -35.45
C GLU A 404 -6.34 -4.47 -33.91
N THR A 405 -5.27 -3.99 -33.28
CA THR A 405 -5.25 -3.70 -31.84
C THR A 405 -5.28 -2.20 -31.64
N GLU A 406 -6.23 -1.70 -30.87
CA GLU A 406 -6.20 -0.31 -30.39
C GLU A 406 -4.99 -0.13 -29.47
N GLY A 407 -4.39 1.06 -29.41
CA GLY A 407 -3.07 1.32 -28.81
C GLY A 407 -2.95 1.19 -27.29
N GLY A 408 -3.77 0.36 -26.63
CA GLY A 408 -3.68 0.05 -25.20
C GLY A 408 -3.12 -1.34 -24.93
N ASP A 409 -2.40 -1.50 -23.82
CA ASP A 409 -1.70 -2.75 -23.46
C ASP A 409 -2.59 -3.84 -22.84
N PHE A 410 -3.89 -3.62 -22.73
CA PHE A 410 -4.81 -4.46 -21.95
C PHE A 410 -6.18 -4.62 -22.62
N SER A 411 -6.75 -5.81 -22.47
CA SER A 411 -8.10 -6.14 -22.92
C SER A 411 -9.07 -6.14 -21.75
N PRO A 412 -10.30 -5.61 -21.91
CA PRO A 412 -11.34 -5.70 -20.90
C PRO A 412 -11.94 -7.11 -20.78
N LEU A 413 -11.52 -8.05 -21.63
CA LEU A 413 -11.99 -9.43 -21.63
C LEU A 413 -10.99 -10.33 -20.88
N PRO A 414 -11.45 -11.46 -20.28
CA PRO A 414 -10.60 -12.42 -19.60
C PRO A 414 -9.81 -13.32 -20.57
N ILE A 415 -9.18 -12.71 -21.58
CA ILE A 415 -8.37 -13.38 -22.60
C ILE A 415 -7.28 -12.44 -23.11
N ASN A 416 -6.08 -12.96 -23.34
CA ASN A 416 -5.01 -12.16 -23.91
C ASN A 416 -5.20 -11.98 -25.42
N VAL A 417 -4.59 -10.93 -25.95
CA VAL A 417 -4.59 -10.59 -27.37
C VAL A 417 -3.15 -10.54 -27.87
N PHE A 418 -2.87 -11.29 -28.93
CA PHE A 418 -1.67 -11.08 -29.73
C PHE A 418 -2.05 -10.29 -30.98
N SER A 419 -1.29 -9.23 -31.26
CA SER A 419 -1.38 -8.56 -32.56
C SER A 419 -0.96 -9.52 -33.66
N ILE A 420 -1.30 -9.21 -34.91
CA ILE A 420 -0.82 -9.96 -36.08
C ILE A 420 0.71 -10.10 -36.11
N ARG A 421 1.45 -9.12 -35.58
CA ARG A 421 2.92 -9.14 -35.51
C ARG A 421 3.43 -10.14 -34.48
N ASN A 422 2.61 -10.50 -33.51
CA ASN A 422 2.91 -11.44 -32.43
C ASN A 422 2.12 -12.76 -32.55
N GLU A 423 1.53 -13.08 -33.69
CA GLU A 423 0.68 -14.26 -33.85
C GLU A 423 1.41 -15.59 -33.54
N HIS A 424 2.73 -15.62 -33.68
CA HIS A 424 3.57 -16.79 -33.37
C HIS A 424 4.08 -16.82 -31.92
N ARG A 425 3.72 -15.83 -31.09
CA ARG A 425 4.06 -15.82 -29.67
C ARG A 425 3.44 -17.05 -29.00
N LYS A 426 4.22 -17.67 -28.11
CA LYS A 426 3.78 -18.80 -27.29
C LYS A 426 3.91 -18.45 -25.82
N ASN A 427 2.90 -18.86 -25.05
CA ASN A 427 2.99 -18.80 -23.60
C ASN A 427 4.07 -19.75 -23.12
N LYS A 428 4.80 -19.35 -22.07
CA LYS A 428 5.80 -20.21 -21.43
C LYS A 428 5.68 -20.07 -19.93
N ILE A 429 5.63 -21.20 -19.24
CA ILE A 429 5.63 -21.27 -17.79
C ILE A 429 7.08 -21.13 -17.32
N LYS A 430 7.53 -19.88 -17.20
CA LYS A 430 8.87 -19.50 -16.77
C LYS A 430 8.77 -18.24 -15.93
N THR A 431 9.68 -18.08 -14.96
CA THR A 431 9.78 -16.84 -14.19
C THR A 431 9.93 -15.62 -15.11
N LYS A 432 9.40 -14.47 -14.68
CA LYS A 432 9.33 -13.21 -15.45
C LYS A 432 8.37 -13.18 -16.63
N ASN A 433 7.75 -14.30 -16.99
CA ASN A 433 6.67 -14.30 -17.97
C ASN A 433 5.33 -14.03 -17.28
N SER A 434 4.37 -13.54 -18.07
CA SER A 434 2.97 -13.49 -17.66
C SER A 434 2.45 -14.90 -17.36
N ALA A 435 1.60 -15.00 -16.34
CA ALA A 435 1.02 -16.26 -15.90
C ALA A 435 -0.19 -16.61 -16.79
N ASP A 436 0.07 -17.39 -17.84
CA ASP A 436 -0.91 -17.76 -18.86
C ASP A 436 -0.88 -19.25 -19.19
N PHE A 437 -1.70 -20.03 -18.48
CA PHE A 437 -1.67 -21.49 -18.53
C PHE A 437 -2.99 -22.16 -18.18
N VAL A 438 -3.08 -23.45 -18.50
CA VAL A 438 -4.26 -24.28 -18.31
C VAL A 438 -3.93 -25.36 -17.28
N ILE A 439 -4.87 -25.63 -16.40
CA ILE A 439 -4.73 -26.63 -15.34
C ILE A 439 -5.84 -27.66 -15.49
N SER A 440 -5.44 -28.91 -15.66
CA SER A 440 -6.33 -30.02 -15.99
C SER A 440 -6.16 -31.20 -15.05
N LYS A 441 -7.19 -32.03 -14.93
CA LYS A 441 -7.12 -33.30 -14.20
C LYS A 441 -7.88 -34.36 -14.99
N ASN A 442 -7.23 -35.50 -15.20
CA ASN A 442 -7.77 -36.60 -16.02
C ASN A 442 -8.22 -36.14 -17.42
N GLY A 443 -7.44 -35.26 -18.06
CA GLY A 443 -7.74 -34.70 -19.39
C GLY A 443 -8.85 -33.65 -19.44
N LYS A 444 -9.54 -33.36 -18.32
CA LYS A 444 -10.53 -32.29 -18.24
C LYS A 444 -9.88 -31.00 -17.76
N ILE A 445 -10.10 -29.90 -18.47
CA ILE A 445 -9.67 -28.57 -18.03
C ILE A 445 -10.61 -28.09 -16.92
N ASN A 446 -10.05 -27.77 -15.76
CA ASN A 446 -10.80 -27.30 -14.60
C ASN A 446 -10.53 -25.82 -14.30
N PHE A 447 -9.29 -25.39 -14.49
CA PHE A 447 -8.87 -24.02 -14.25
C PHE A 447 -8.05 -23.48 -15.41
N VAL A 448 -8.14 -22.17 -15.58
CA VAL A 448 -7.30 -21.42 -16.51
C VAL A 448 -6.72 -20.25 -15.76
N VAL A 449 -5.48 -19.90 -16.05
CA VAL A 449 -4.86 -18.67 -15.59
C VAL A 449 -4.64 -17.78 -16.79
N VAL A 450 -5.23 -16.59 -16.77
CA VAL A 450 -5.05 -15.56 -17.80
C VAL A 450 -4.54 -14.32 -17.10
N ASN A 451 -3.38 -13.81 -17.50
CA ASN A 451 -2.74 -12.67 -16.89
C ASN A 451 -2.75 -12.77 -15.35
N GLY A 452 -2.42 -13.95 -14.82
CA GLY A 452 -2.34 -14.24 -13.38
C GLY A 452 -3.66 -14.41 -12.65
N PHE A 453 -4.80 -14.08 -13.27
CA PHE A 453 -6.10 -14.34 -12.70
C PHE A 453 -6.41 -15.85 -12.72
N PHE A 454 -6.58 -16.45 -11.54
CA PHE A 454 -6.92 -17.86 -11.40
C PHE A 454 -8.43 -18.08 -11.57
N ILE A 455 -8.83 -18.64 -12.72
CA ILE A 455 -10.23 -18.79 -13.12
C ILE A 455 -10.68 -20.24 -12.95
N ASN A 456 -11.74 -20.45 -12.16
CA ASN A 456 -12.42 -21.74 -12.04
C ASN A 456 -13.56 -21.85 -13.05
N LEU A 457 -13.40 -22.70 -14.07
CA LEU A 457 -14.36 -22.85 -15.18
C LEU A 457 -15.69 -23.51 -14.80
N SER A 458 -15.82 -24.02 -13.57
CA SER A 458 -17.09 -24.52 -13.04
C SER A 458 -17.96 -23.43 -12.41
N LYS A 459 -17.42 -22.23 -12.24
CA LYS A 459 -18.12 -21.06 -11.68
C LYS A 459 -18.33 -20.01 -12.77
N GLU A 460 -19.17 -19.03 -12.45
CA GLU A 460 -19.25 -17.80 -13.23
C GLU A 460 -17.90 -17.08 -13.20
N ILE A 461 -17.47 -16.54 -14.35
CA ILE A 461 -16.20 -15.84 -14.48
C ILE A 461 -16.41 -14.38 -14.08
N ASP A 462 -15.56 -13.87 -13.20
CA ASP A 462 -15.59 -12.48 -12.73
C ASP A 462 -15.40 -11.49 -13.90
N THR A 463 -16.13 -10.39 -13.86
CA THR A 463 -16.07 -9.30 -14.84
C THR A 463 -14.85 -8.38 -14.63
N ASN A 464 -14.18 -8.45 -13.48
CA ASN A 464 -13.02 -7.61 -13.15
C ASN A 464 -11.67 -8.17 -13.63
N ILE A 465 -11.69 -9.09 -14.60
CA ILE A 465 -10.50 -9.75 -15.14
C ILE A 465 -10.12 -9.09 -16.46
N ASN A 466 -8.88 -8.60 -16.53
CA ASN A 466 -8.33 -8.04 -17.77
C ASN A 466 -7.25 -8.95 -18.38
N GLY A 467 -7.28 -9.09 -19.71
CA GLY A 467 -6.21 -9.70 -20.48
C GLY A 467 -5.10 -8.70 -20.83
N ARG A 468 -3.98 -9.20 -21.33
CA ARG A 468 -2.89 -8.39 -21.89
C ARG A 468 -2.95 -8.34 -23.42
N ILE A 469 -2.63 -7.18 -23.98
CA ILE A 469 -2.43 -7.00 -25.41
C ILE A 469 -0.92 -6.96 -25.68
N TYR A 470 -0.48 -7.74 -26.66
CA TYR A 470 0.91 -7.83 -27.09
C TYR A 470 1.03 -7.30 -28.53
N HIS A 471 1.53 -6.06 -28.66
CA HIS A 471 1.62 -5.30 -29.91
C HIS A 471 2.76 -5.71 -30.84
#